data_AF-A0A2H6ICB8-F1
#
_entry.id   AF-A0A2H6ICB8-F1
#
_cell.length_a   1.000
_cell.length_b   1.000
_cell.length_c   1.000
_cell.angle_alpha   90.00
_cell.angle_beta   90.00
_cell.angle_gamma   90.00
#
_symmetry.space_group_name_H-M   'P 1'
#
loop_
_entity.id
_entity.type
_entity.pdbx_description
1 polymer ?
#
loop_
_entity_poly.entity_id
_entity_poly.type
_entity_poly.pdbx_seq_one_letter_code
_entity_poly.pdbx_strand_id
1 'polypeptide(L)'
;MKSIKISRQHIDRLIQHARAGAPEEVCGILAGTDDEVSEVFEMANTEHSPVSYFMDPKEQFQVMKAIREMGLRMVAIYHSHPASEAFPSAKDVRLAFYDDLAYIIISLMNDEPVVRAFSIKEGRVEELKIVTAWMECP
;
A
#
# COMPACT_ATOMS: atom_id res chain seq x y z
N MET A 1 -9.42 -9.05 -8.21
CA MET A 1 -9.63 -7.58 -8.24
C MET A 1 -9.18 -7.06 -9.62
N LYS A 2 -9.81 -6.02 -10.19
CA LYS A 2 -9.36 -5.40 -11.46
C LYS A 2 -8.97 -3.92 -11.32
N SER A 3 -9.41 -3.30 -10.24
CA SER A 3 -9.16 -1.90 -9.92
C SER A 3 -9.25 -1.72 -8.41
N ILE A 4 -8.62 -0.67 -7.90
CA ILE A 4 -8.78 -0.20 -6.53
C ILE A 4 -9.15 1.29 -6.57
N LYS A 5 -10.14 1.68 -5.77
CA LYS A 5 -10.55 3.08 -5.64
C LYS A 5 -9.84 3.71 -4.45
N ILE A 6 -9.11 4.79 -4.70
CA ILE A 6 -8.34 5.50 -3.69
C ILE A 6 -8.55 6.99 -3.87
N SER A 7 -8.95 7.70 -2.81
CA SER A 7 -9.10 9.15 -2.87
C SER A 7 -7.75 9.83 -3.14
N ARG A 8 -7.77 11.02 -3.72
CA ARG A 8 -6.55 11.79 -3.94
C ARG A 8 -5.83 12.09 -2.61
N GLN A 9 -6.59 12.40 -1.57
CA GLN A 9 -6.07 12.63 -0.22
C GLN A 9 -5.31 11.42 0.33
N HIS A 10 -5.82 10.20 0.14
CA HIS A 10 -5.12 8.99 0.55
C HIS A 10 -3.85 8.78 -0.26
N ILE A 11 -3.87 8.97 -1.59
CA ILE A 11 -2.65 8.87 -2.42
C ILE A 11 -1.59 9.87 -1.95
N ASP A 12 -1.97 11.12 -1.71
CA ASP A 12 -1.04 12.15 -1.24
C ASP A 12 -0.46 11.80 0.13
N ARG A 13 -1.25 11.19 1.03
CA ARG A 13 -0.77 10.68 2.32
C ARG A 13 0.26 9.54 2.17
N LEU A 14 0.03 8.59 1.26
CA LEU A 14 1.01 7.53 0.97
C LEU A 14 2.34 8.11 0.45
N ILE A 15 2.26 9.08 -0.45
CA ILE A 15 3.44 9.77 -1.00
C ILE A 15 4.17 10.55 0.09
N GLN A 16 3.43 11.24 0.97
CA GLN A 16 4.02 11.98 2.08
C GLN A 16 4.75 11.05 3.04
N HIS A 17 4.16 9.91 3.39
CA HIS A 17 4.80 8.91 4.23
C HIS A 17 6.08 8.36 3.58
N ALA A 18 6.01 8.00 2.29
CA ALA A 18 7.18 7.54 1.54
C ALA A 18 8.32 8.57 1.53
N ARG A 19 8.00 9.85 1.27
CA ARG A 19 9.01 10.93 1.29
C ARG A 19 9.62 11.14 2.68
N ALA A 20 8.81 11.01 3.74
CA ALA A 20 9.27 11.20 5.11
C ALA A 20 10.15 10.05 5.62
N GLY A 21 9.90 8.81 5.17
CA GLY A 21 10.68 7.64 5.56
C GLY A 21 11.93 7.38 4.71
N ALA A 22 12.05 8.01 3.53
CA ALA A 22 13.24 7.90 2.70
C ALA A 22 14.51 8.30 3.49
N PRO A 23 15.64 7.56 3.36
CA PRO A 23 15.91 6.56 2.32
C PRO A 23 15.44 5.12 2.64
N GLU A 24 14.78 4.88 3.78
CA GLU A 24 14.22 3.57 4.11
C GLU A 24 12.89 3.33 3.40
N GLU A 25 12.51 2.06 3.17
CA GLU A 25 11.15 1.74 2.76
C GLU A 25 10.19 1.99 3.91
N VAL A 26 9.08 2.66 3.62
CA VAL A 26 7.90 2.68 4.48
C VAL A 26 6.91 1.61 4.07
N CYS A 27 6.02 1.23 4.98
CA CYS A 27 4.95 0.30 4.67
C CYS A 27 3.65 0.66 5.42
N GLY A 28 2.55 0.06 4.99
CA GLY A 28 1.31 0.13 5.75
C GLY A 28 0.13 -0.63 5.17
N ILE A 29 -1.01 -0.45 5.81
CA ILE A 29 -2.26 -1.17 5.53
C ILE A 29 -3.33 -0.16 5.11
N LEU A 30 -4.06 -0.47 4.04
CA LEU A 30 -5.25 0.28 3.64
C LEU A 30 -6.47 -0.57 3.95
N ALA A 31 -7.47 0.07 4.56
CA ALA A 31 -8.73 -0.57 4.89
C ALA A 31 -9.90 0.13 4.20
N GLY A 32 -10.99 -0.60 4.03
CA GLY A 32 -12.16 -0.10 3.36
C GLY A 32 -13.25 -1.15 3.19
N THR A 33 -14.09 -0.96 2.18
CA THR A 33 -15.20 -1.85 1.82
C THR A 33 -15.14 -2.12 0.33
N ASP A 34 -15.38 -3.38 -0.08
CA ASP A 34 -15.14 -3.81 -1.46
C ASP A 34 -13.77 -3.34 -1.96
N ASP A 35 -13.65 -2.84 -3.18
CA ASP A 35 -12.38 -2.38 -3.76
C ASP A 35 -12.11 -0.88 -3.45
N GLU A 36 -12.74 -0.31 -2.41
CA GLU A 36 -12.68 1.11 -2.08
C GLU A 36 -12.00 1.37 -0.74
N VAL A 37 -10.93 2.16 -0.77
CA VAL A 37 -10.15 2.55 0.42
C VAL A 37 -10.84 3.70 1.14
N SER A 38 -11.12 3.50 2.43
CA SER A 38 -11.63 4.54 3.34
C SER A 38 -10.63 4.95 4.42
N GLU A 39 -9.65 4.10 4.75
CA GLU A 39 -8.68 4.37 5.83
C GLU A 39 -7.26 3.94 5.46
N VAL A 40 -6.27 4.66 6.00
CA VAL A 40 -4.83 4.41 5.80
C VAL A 40 -4.14 4.31 7.16
N PHE A 41 -3.48 3.17 7.39
CA PHE A 41 -2.65 2.90 8.56
C PHE A 41 -1.19 2.85 8.11
N GLU A 42 -0.41 3.85 8.51
CA GLU A 42 1.04 3.85 8.39
C GLU A 42 1.60 2.88 9.43
N MET A 43 2.60 2.09 9.04
CA MET A 43 3.19 1.04 9.87
C MET A 43 4.70 1.24 9.98
N ALA A 44 5.25 0.87 11.14
CA ALA A 44 6.69 0.84 11.32
C ALA A 44 7.32 -0.28 10.48
N ASN A 45 8.34 0.07 9.68
CA ASN A 45 9.23 -0.91 9.07
C ASN A 45 10.32 -1.31 10.08
N THR A 46 10.22 -2.52 10.65
CA THR A 46 11.19 -3.00 11.64
C THR A 46 12.54 -3.44 11.03
N GLU A 47 12.63 -3.56 9.70
CA GLU A 47 13.89 -3.90 9.02
C GLU A 47 14.81 -2.69 8.82
N HIS A 48 14.30 -1.45 8.93
CA HIS A 48 15.07 -0.22 8.67
C HIS A 48 15.88 -0.30 7.36
N SER A 49 15.25 -0.79 6.30
CA SER A 49 15.91 -1.21 5.06
C SER A 49 15.40 -0.36 3.89
N PRO A 50 16.29 0.03 2.95
CA PRO A 50 15.91 0.78 1.74
C PRO A 50 15.33 -0.10 0.63
N VAL A 51 15.29 -1.43 0.81
CA VAL A 51 14.90 -2.41 -0.23
C VAL A 51 13.97 -3.50 0.30
N SER A 52 13.52 -3.38 1.54
CA SER A 52 12.51 -4.27 2.09
C SER A 52 11.83 -3.71 3.33
N TYR A 53 10.66 -4.27 3.62
CA TYR A 53 9.94 -4.00 4.85
C TYR A 53 9.52 -5.26 5.60
N PHE A 54 9.41 -5.11 6.91
CA PHE A 54 8.66 -6.02 7.77
C PHE A 54 7.84 -5.19 8.75
N MET A 55 6.51 -5.33 8.70
CA MET A 55 5.62 -4.60 9.59
C MET A 55 5.74 -5.13 11.03
N ASP A 56 5.73 -4.24 12.02
CA ASP A 56 5.72 -4.65 13.43
C ASP A 56 4.48 -5.52 13.76
N PRO A 57 4.65 -6.77 14.27
CA PRO A 57 3.53 -7.67 14.51
C PRO A 57 2.52 -7.17 15.57
N LYS A 58 2.98 -6.38 16.55
CA LYS A 58 2.11 -5.83 17.60
C LYS A 58 1.25 -4.71 17.02
N GLU A 59 1.86 -3.84 16.21
CA GLU A 59 1.13 -2.80 15.47
C GLU A 59 0.13 -3.44 14.49
N GLN A 60 0.53 -4.50 13.77
CA GLN A 60 -0.37 -5.23 12.85
C GLN A 60 -1.60 -5.74 13.58
N PHE A 61 -1.42 -6.34 14.76
CA PHE A 61 -2.53 -6.82 15.58
C PHE A 61 -3.48 -5.69 15.99
N GLN A 62 -2.93 -4.54 16.38
CA GLN A 62 -3.71 -3.36 16.77
C GLN A 62 -4.51 -2.80 15.59
N VAL A 63 -3.88 -2.65 14.43
CA VAL A 63 -4.53 -2.18 13.20
C VAL A 63 -5.63 -3.14 12.75
N MET A 64 -5.34 -4.45 12.71
CA MET A 64 -6.36 -5.45 12.34
C MET A 64 -7.52 -5.52 13.34
N LYS A 65 -7.30 -5.17 14.61
CA LYS A 65 -8.38 -4.99 15.58
C LYS A 65 -9.21 -3.74 15.26
N ALA A 66 -8.56 -2.59 15.04
CA ALA A 66 -9.24 -1.34 14.71
C ALA A 66 -10.09 -1.49 13.43
N ILE A 67 -9.52 -2.06 12.36
CA ILE A 67 -10.22 -2.34 11.10
C ILE A 67 -11.54 -3.08 11.34
N ARG A 68 -11.51 -4.12 12.18
CA ARG A 68 -12.72 -4.89 12.55
C ARG A 68 -13.71 -4.08 13.37
N GLU A 69 -13.26 -3.26 14.31
CA GLU A 69 -14.11 -2.40 15.14
C GLU A 69 -14.82 -1.32 14.31
N MET A 70 -14.19 -0.87 13.22
CA MET A 70 -14.80 0.03 12.23
C MET A 70 -15.72 -0.66 11.23
N GLY A 71 -15.84 -2.00 11.27
CA GLY A 71 -16.61 -2.76 10.28
C GLY A 71 -15.99 -2.77 8.88
N LEU A 72 -14.70 -2.45 8.78
CA LEU A 72 -13.94 -2.44 7.54
C LEU A 72 -13.22 -3.78 7.31
N ARG A 73 -12.67 -3.96 6.12
CA ARG A 73 -11.71 -5.02 5.79
C ARG A 73 -10.40 -4.43 5.32
N MET A 74 -9.32 -5.19 5.46
CA MET A 74 -8.08 -4.87 4.75
C MET A 74 -8.32 -5.05 3.25
N VAL A 75 -7.92 -4.05 2.45
CA VAL A 75 -8.12 -4.04 0.99
C VAL A 75 -6.80 -3.93 0.24
N ALA A 76 -5.77 -3.33 0.85
CA ALA A 76 -4.45 -3.28 0.28
C ALA A 76 -3.35 -3.25 1.34
N ILE A 77 -2.16 -3.70 0.93
CA ILE A 77 -0.90 -3.41 1.59
C ILE A 77 -0.15 -2.44 0.68
N TYR A 78 0.59 -1.49 1.26
CA TYR A 78 1.49 -0.64 0.50
C TYR A 78 2.90 -0.63 1.08
N HIS A 79 3.86 -0.34 0.22
CA HIS A 79 5.21 0.02 0.59
C HIS A 79 5.82 0.99 -0.42
N SER A 80 6.94 1.61 -0.05
CA SER A 80 7.67 2.51 -0.94
C SER A 80 8.93 1.86 -1.47
N HIS A 81 9.29 2.18 -2.71
CA HIS A 81 10.60 1.95 -3.29
C HIS A 81 11.35 3.30 -3.40
N PRO A 82 12.34 3.57 -2.53
CA PRO A 82 13.06 4.84 -2.50
C PRO A 82 13.84 5.13 -3.79
N ALA A 83 14.38 4.10 -4.44
CA ALA A 83 15.32 4.24 -5.55
C ALA A 83 15.06 3.29 -6.74
N SER A 84 13.91 2.62 -6.78
CA SER A 84 13.54 1.70 -7.87
C SER A 84 12.11 1.94 -8.35
N GLU A 85 11.77 1.37 -9.51
CA GLU A 85 10.46 1.56 -10.14
C GLU A 85 9.30 1.09 -9.25
N ALA A 86 8.11 1.64 -9.49
CA ALA A 86 6.87 1.22 -8.83
C ALA A 86 6.39 -0.11 -9.45
N PHE A 87 7.14 -1.18 -9.23
CA PHE A 87 6.82 -2.52 -9.71
C PHE A 87 7.31 -3.56 -8.68
N PRO A 88 6.53 -4.61 -8.37
CA PRO A 88 6.88 -5.54 -7.31
C PRO A 88 8.19 -6.26 -7.63
N SER A 89 9.08 -6.27 -6.65
CA SER A 89 10.32 -7.01 -6.69
C SER A 89 10.06 -8.52 -6.60
N ALA A 90 11.07 -9.34 -6.94
CA ALA A 90 10.98 -10.77 -6.73
C ALA A 90 10.81 -11.15 -5.24
N LYS A 91 11.25 -10.29 -4.29
CA LYS A 91 11.02 -10.50 -2.85
C LYS A 91 9.55 -10.23 -2.53
N ASP A 92 8.98 -9.15 -3.06
CA ASP A 92 7.58 -8.76 -2.83
C ASP A 92 6.63 -9.86 -3.30
N VAL A 93 6.86 -10.39 -4.51
CA VAL A 93 6.05 -11.47 -5.08
C VAL A 93 6.11 -12.75 -4.22
N ARG A 94 7.27 -13.06 -3.64
CA ARG A 94 7.42 -14.24 -2.75
C ARG A 94 6.75 -14.07 -1.39
N LEU A 95 6.64 -12.82 -0.91
CA LEU A 95 6.08 -12.48 0.40
C LEU A 95 4.63 -11.99 0.30
N ALA A 96 4.04 -12.03 -0.89
CA ALA A 96 2.63 -11.75 -1.12
C ALA A 96 1.76 -12.93 -0.65
N PHE A 97 1.43 -12.95 0.64
CA PHE A 97 0.64 -14.03 1.26
C PHE A 97 -0.88 -13.87 1.11
N TYR A 98 -1.37 -12.76 0.56
CA TYR A 98 -2.80 -12.44 0.49
C TYR A 98 -3.24 -12.25 -0.97
N ASP A 99 -3.85 -13.29 -1.53
CA ASP A 99 -4.29 -13.32 -2.94
C ASP A 99 -5.44 -12.34 -3.26
N ASP A 100 -6.15 -11.85 -2.25
CA ASP A 100 -7.35 -11.01 -2.38
C ASP A 100 -7.10 -9.52 -2.12
N LEU A 101 -5.85 -9.14 -1.78
CA LEU A 101 -5.46 -7.75 -1.55
C LEU A 101 -4.80 -7.12 -2.77
N ALA A 102 -4.88 -5.79 -2.86
CA ALA A 102 -3.99 -5.03 -3.70
C ALA A 102 -2.63 -4.81 -3.01
N TYR A 103 -1.58 -4.75 -3.80
CA TYR A 103 -0.22 -4.37 -3.41
C TYR A 103 0.11 -3.03 -4.08
N ILE A 104 0.20 -1.97 -3.29
CA ILE A 104 0.45 -0.62 -3.79
C ILE A 104 1.92 -0.28 -3.58
N ILE A 105 2.57 0.21 -4.63
CA ILE A 105 3.99 0.55 -4.59
C ILE A 105 4.15 2.03 -4.95
N ILE A 106 4.83 2.76 -4.07
CA ILE A 106 5.17 4.17 -4.27
C ILE A 106 6.66 4.27 -4.60
N SER A 107 6.99 4.61 -5.83
CA SER A 107 8.37 4.85 -6.25
C SER A 107 8.74 6.32 -6.08
N LEU A 108 9.91 6.56 -5.47
CA LEU A 108 10.56 7.87 -5.37
C LEU A 108 11.81 7.96 -6.27
N MET A 109 11.97 7.04 -7.23
CA MET A 109 13.14 6.97 -8.12
C MET A 109 13.34 8.24 -8.95
N ASN A 110 12.24 8.95 -9.26
CA ASN A 110 12.24 10.20 -10.01
C ASN A 110 11.70 11.35 -9.13
N ASP A 111 11.91 12.59 -9.57
CA ASP A 111 11.40 13.79 -8.88
C ASP A 111 9.89 13.74 -8.61
N GLU A 112 9.14 13.22 -9.60
CA GLU A 112 7.72 12.92 -9.51
C GLU A 112 7.48 11.49 -9.00
N PRO A 113 6.84 11.31 -7.83
CA PRO A 113 6.52 10.00 -7.30
C PRO A 113 5.53 9.25 -8.18
N VAL A 114 5.78 7.96 -8.40
CA VAL A 114 4.89 7.09 -9.17
C VAL A 114 4.19 6.14 -8.21
N VAL A 115 2.86 6.09 -8.26
CA VAL A 115 2.04 5.16 -7.47
C VAL A 115 1.38 4.16 -8.40
N ARG A 116 1.62 2.87 -8.18
CA ARG A 116 1.02 1.77 -8.95
C ARG A 116 0.44 0.72 -8.02
N ALA A 117 -0.55 -0.02 -8.50
CA ALA A 117 -1.23 -1.05 -7.73
C ALA A 117 -1.21 -2.38 -8.49
N PHE A 118 -1.05 -3.48 -7.77
CA PHE A 118 -0.91 -4.81 -8.34
C PHE A 118 -1.75 -5.82 -7.58
N SER A 119 -2.29 -6.83 -8.27
CA SER A 119 -2.70 -8.07 -7.63
C SER A 119 -1.60 -9.11 -7.85
N ILE A 120 -1.22 -9.79 -6.78
CA ILE A 120 -0.22 -10.85 -6.81
C ILE A 120 -0.92 -12.13 -6.36
N LYS A 121 -1.04 -13.10 -7.26
CA LYS A 121 -1.72 -14.38 -7.00
C LYS A 121 -0.91 -15.53 -7.55
N GLU A 122 -0.55 -16.49 -6.69
CA GLU A 122 0.26 -17.65 -7.06
C GLU A 122 1.54 -17.26 -7.84
N GLY A 123 2.16 -16.13 -7.44
CA GLY A 123 3.34 -15.57 -8.10
C GLY A 123 3.09 -14.84 -9.42
N ARG A 124 1.86 -14.77 -9.91
CA ARG A 124 1.48 -13.95 -11.07
C ARG A 124 1.19 -12.52 -10.64
N VAL A 125 1.82 -11.57 -11.32
CA VAL A 125 1.62 -10.13 -11.10
C VAL A 125 0.74 -9.58 -12.21
N GLU A 126 -0.36 -8.94 -11.82
CA GLU A 126 -1.24 -8.19 -12.72
C GLU A 126 -1.41 -6.77 -12.18
N GLU A 127 -1.29 -5.77 -13.06
CA GLU A 127 -1.48 -4.37 -12.67
C GLU A 127 -2.97 -4.05 -12.54
N LEU A 128 -3.33 -3.39 -11.44
CA LEU A 128 -4.66 -2.93 -11.14
C LEU A 128 -4.80 -1.45 -11.52
N LYS A 129 -5.98 -1.06 -12.02
CA LYS A 129 -6.28 0.35 -12.24
C LYS A 129 -6.52 1.05 -10.91
N ILE A 130 -5.78 2.13 -10.65
CA ILE A 130 -6.12 3.05 -9.56
C ILE A 130 -7.21 4.00 -10.08
N VAL A 131 -8.38 3.94 -9.46
CA VAL A 131 -9.51 4.83 -9.78
C VAL A 131 -9.57 5.90 -8.69
N THR A 132 -9.28 7.14 -9.04
CA THR A 132 -9.46 8.24 -8.09
C THR A 132 -10.94 8.56 -8.00
N ALA A 133 -11.54 8.29 -6.85
CA ALA A 133 -12.89 8.77 -6.57
C ALA A 133 -12.85 10.30 -6.53
N TRP A 134 -13.47 10.93 -7.52
CA TRP A 134 -13.72 12.37 -7.49
C TRP A 134 -14.76 12.59 -6.40
N MET A 135 -14.42 13.38 -5.37
CA MET A 135 -15.48 14.01 -4.59
C MET A 135 -16.21 14.95 -5.56
N GLU A 136 -17.45 14.60 -5.89
CA GLU A 136 -18.39 15.64 -6.33
C GLU A 136 -18.38 16.69 -5.21
N CYS A 137 -17.82 17.87 -5.49
CA CYS A 137 -18.02 19.01 -4.60
C CYS A 137 -19.54 19.25 -4.48
N PRO A 138 -20.09 19.37 -3.26
CA PRO A 138 -21.43 19.92 -3.10
C PRO A 138 -21.51 21.37 -3.59
#